data_AF-A0A960TLZ7-F1
#
_entry.id   AF-A0A960TLZ7-F1
#
_cell.length_a   1.000
_cell.length_b   1.000
_cell.length_c   1.000
_cell.angle_alpha   90.00
_cell.angle_beta   90.00
_cell.angle_gamma   90.00
#
_symmetry.space_group_name_H-M   'P 1'
#
loop_
_entity.id
_entity.type
_entity.pdbx_description
1 polymer ?
#
loop_
_entity_poly.entity_id
_entity_poly.type
_entity_poly.pdbx_seq_one_letter_code
_entity_poly.pdbx_strand_id
1 'polypeptide(L)' 'MNSSIAVPDMREVRIEVIQAILRNLGIAKSSMYLRENFSSKSDYLQIKEELFFNKSAENIYNDILTWKANKR' A
#
# COMPACT_ATOMS: atom_id res chain seq x y z
N MET A 1 -44.72 -6.11 -3.34
CA MET A 1 -43.67 -6.26 -2.32
C MET A 1 -42.41 -5.66 -2.90
N ASN A 2 -42.09 -4.40 -2.57
CA ASN A 2 -40.86 -3.76 -3.04
C ASN A 2 -39.73 -4.17 -2.09
N SER A 3 -38.92 -5.13 -2.51
CA SER A 3 -37.65 -5.42 -1.86
C SER A 3 -36.76 -4.20 -2.04
N SER A 4 -36.65 -3.37 -1.01
CA SER A 4 -35.66 -2.29 -0.99
C SER A 4 -34.28 -2.95 -1.12
N ILE A 5 -33.66 -2.86 -2.29
CA ILE A 5 -32.30 -3.32 -2.52
C ILE A 5 -31.40 -2.37 -1.72
N ALA A 6 -31.09 -2.75 -0.48
CA ALA A 6 -30.14 -2.04 0.33
C ALA A 6 -28.75 -2.24 -0.28
N VAL A 7 -28.21 -1.19 -0.89
CA VAL A 7 -26.83 -1.19 -1.35
C VAL A 7 -25.94 -1.28 -0.10
N PRO A 8 -25.03 -2.27 -0.01
CA PRO A 8 -24.18 -2.44 1.16
C PRO A 8 -23.21 -1.27 1.29
N ASP A 9 -22.80 -0.95 2.52
CA ASP A 9 -21.76 0.05 2.75
C ASP A 9 -20.45 -0.45 2.14
N MET A 10 -19.88 0.35 1.23
CA MET A 10 -18.61 0.03 0.59
C MET A 10 -17.46 -0.19 1.58
N ARG A 11 -17.55 0.38 2.79
CA ARG A 11 -16.58 0.12 3.88
C ARG A 11 -16.70 -1.32 4.38
N GLU A 12 -17.91 -1.83 4.59
CA GLU A 12 -18.17 -3.19 5.04
C GLU A 12 -17.69 -4.20 3.98
N VAL A 13 -18.04 -3.95 2.71
CA VAL A 13 -17.59 -4.78 1.59
C VAL A 13 -16.06 -4.86 1.51
N ARG A 14 -15.36 -3.73 1.70
CA ARG A 14 -13.89 -3.70 1.69
C ARG A 14 -13.28 -4.50 2.84
N ILE A 15 -13.87 -4.42 4.03
CA ILE A 15 -13.43 -5.18 5.20
C ILE A 15 -13.60 -6.69 4.94
N GLU A 16 -14.74 -7.10 4.42
CA GLU A 16 -15.01 -8.51 4.08
C GLU A 16 -14.02 -9.06 3.07
N VAL A 17 -13.70 -8.29 2.03
CA VAL A 17 -12.70 -8.67 1.01
C VAL A 17 -11.32 -8.85 1.63
N ILE A 18 -10.86 -7.91 2.46
CA ILE A 18 -9.55 -8.02 3.13
C ILE A 18 -9.51 -9.25 4.05
N GLN A 19 -10.59 -9.50 4.79
CA GLN A 19 -10.69 -10.67 5.64
C GLN A 19 -10.68 -11.98 4.84
N ALA A 20 -11.35 -12.03 3.68
CA ALA A 20 -11.33 -13.20 2.81
C ALA A 20 -9.93 -13.48 2.26
N ILE A 21 -9.20 -12.44 1.87
CA ILE A 21 -7.79 -12.54 1.42
C ILE A 21 -6.93 -13.09 2.58
N LEU A 22 -7.05 -12.52 3.78
CA LEU A 22 -6.31 -12.96 4.96
C LEU A 22 -6.59 -14.42 5.33
N ARG A 23 -7.86 -14.85 5.30
CA ARG A 23 -8.25 -16.24 5.59
C ARG A 23 -7.67 -17.24 4.60
N ASN A 24 -7.63 -16.89 3.32
CA ASN A 24 -7.19 -17.81 2.26
C ASN A 24 -5.68 -17.84 2.05
N LEU A 25 -4.99 -16.71 2.24
CA LEU A 25 -3.57 -16.58 1.91
C LEU A 25 -2.66 -16.50 3.13
N GLY A 26 -3.22 -16.21 4.32
CA GLY A 26 -2.44 -15.88 5.51
C GLY A 26 -1.79 -14.50 5.42
N ILE A 27 -1.28 -14.01 6.56
CA ILE A 27 -0.84 -12.60 6.72
C ILE A 27 0.28 -12.23 5.74
N ALA A 28 1.29 -13.09 5.58
CA ALA A 28 2.45 -12.79 4.74
C ALA A 28 2.08 -12.62 3.25
N LYS A 29 1.39 -13.60 2.66
CA LYS A 29 1.01 -13.56 1.24
C LYS A 29 -0.06 -12.50 0.97
N SER A 30 -0.98 -12.28 1.92
CA SER A 30 -1.97 -11.20 1.82
C SER A 30 -1.31 -9.83 1.77
N SER A 31 -0.27 -9.60 2.59
CA SER A 31 0.46 -8.32 2.58
C SER A 31 1.13 -8.04 1.23
N MET A 32 1.72 -9.07 0.60
CA MET A 32 2.30 -8.97 -0.74
C MET A 32 1.23 -8.70 -1.79
N TYR A 33 0.14 -9.46 -1.77
CA TYR A 33 -0.97 -9.33 -2.70
C TYR A 33 -1.62 -7.94 -2.64
N LEU A 34 -1.90 -7.43 -1.44
CA LEU A 34 -2.43 -6.08 -1.23
C LEU A 34 -1.43 -5.03 -1.71
N ARG A 35 -0.14 -5.17 -1.38
CA ARG A 35 0.90 -4.25 -1.86
C ARG A 35 0.95 -4.19 -3.39
N GLU A 36 0.85 -5.31 -4.08
CA GLU A 36 1.00 -5.37 -5.54
C GLU A 36 -0.25 -4.97 -6.31
N ASN A 37 -1.44 -5.27 -5.77
CA ASN A 37 -2.70 -5.13 -6.50
C ASN A 37 -3.58 -3.99 -5.96
N PHE A 38 -3.37 -3.58 -4.71
CA PHE A 38 -4.17 -2.54 -4.05
C PHE A 38 -3.37 -1.26 -3.77
N SER A 39 -2.04 -1.24 -3.93
CA SER A 39 -1.34 0.04 -4.08
C SER A 39 -1.73 0.61 -5.44
N SER A 40 -2.46 1.71 -5.45
CA SER A 40 -2.73 2.36 -6.72
C SER A 40 -1.40 2.89 -7.27
N LYS A 41 -1.15 2.76 -8.58
CA LYS A 41 0.06 3.34 -9.21
C LYS A 41 0.19 4.83 -8.92
N SER A 42 -0.94 5.52 -8.72
CA SER A 42 -1.03 6.90 -8.25
C SER A 42 -0.44 7.08 -6.86
N ASP A 43 -0.78 6.22 -5.90
CA ASP A 43 -0.23 6.31 -4.53
C ASP A 43 1.29 6.07 -4.52
N TYR A 44 1.80 5.13 -5.33
CA TYR A 44 3.24 4.89 -5.41
C TYR A 44 4.01 6.09 -5.98
N LEU A 45 3.50 6.71 -7.05
CA LEU A 45 4.12 7.90 -7.64
C LEU A 45 4.01 9.11 -6.71
N GLN A 46 2.86 9.31 -6.06
CA GLN A 46 2.66 10.37 -5.08
C GLN A 46 3.58 10.19 -3.87
N ILE A 47 3.67 8.99 -3.30
CA ILE A 47 4.58 8.70 -2.18
C ILE A 47 6.03 8.92 -2.60
N LYS A 48 6.40 8.53 -3.84
CA LYS A 48 7.74 8.76 -4.37
C LYS A 48 8.04 10.25 -4.55
N GLU A 49 7.07 11.02 -5.03
CA GLU A 49 7.17 12.47 -5.07
C GLU A 49 7.31 13.04 -3.65
N GLU A 50 6.41 12.75 -2.73
CA GLU A 50 6.48 13.25 -1.34
C GLU A 50 7.82 12.94 -0.65
N LEU A 51 8.40 11.76 -0.89
CA LEU A 51 9.68 11.35 -0.29
C LEU A 51 10.92 11.98 -0.93
N PHE A 52 10.89 12.25 -2.23
CA PHE A 52 12.10 12.57 -3.00
C PHE A 52 12.01 13.86 -3.83
N PHE A 53 10.87 14.54 -3.86
CA PHE A 53 10.63 15.74 -4.68
C PHE A 53 11.68 16.83 -4.48
N ASN A 54 12.14 17.02 -3.24
CA ASN A 54 13.16 18.03 -2.90
C ASN A 54 14.60 17.47 -2.88
N LYS A 55 14.83 16.23 -3.32
CA LYS A 55 16.14 15.60 -3.28
C LYS A 55 16.66 15.35 -4.68
N SER A 56 17.87 15.84 -4.96
CA SER A 56 18.61 15.42 -6.15
C SER A 56 19.01 13.95 -6.03
N ALA A 57 19.30 13.31 -7.17
CA ALA A 57 19.83 11.94 -7.18
C ALA A 57 21.11 11.82 -6.33
N GLU A 58 21.94 12.85 -6.31
CA GLU A 58 23.15 12.94 -5.48
C GLU A 58 22.83 12.96 -3.98
N ASN A 59 21.83 13.74 -3.56
CA ASN A 59 21.40 13.78 -2.16
C ASN A 59 20.89 12.41 -1.68
N ILE A 60 20.09 11.74 -2.52
CA ILE A 60 19.58 10.39 -2.23
C ILE A 60 20.74 9.40 -2.13
N TYR A 61 21.73 9.51 -3.03
CA TYR A 61 22.90 8.64 -3.00
C TYR A 61 23.72 8.82 -1.72
N ASN A 62 23.95 10.06 -1.30
CA ASN A 62 24.66 10.38 -0.07
C ASN A 62 23.91 9.86 1.17
N ASP A 63 22.58 10.02 1.22
CA ASP A 63 21.75 9.47 2.31
C ASP A 63 21.89 7.94 2.42
N ILE A 64 21.95 7.23 1.29
CA ILE A 64 22.15 5.77 1.25
C ILE A 64 23.54 5.41 1.79
N LEU A 65 24.58 6.16 1.44
CA LEU A 65 25.93 5.94 1.96
C LEU A 65 26.00 6.16 3.47
N THR A 66 25.40 7.25 3.96
CA THR A 66 25.31 7.55 5.40
C THR A 66 24.55 6.47 6.16
N TRP A 67 23.41 6.01 5.63
CA TRP A 67 22.67 4.90 6.24
C TRP A 67 23.48 3.60 6.29
N LYS A 68 24.21 3.26 5.22
CA LYS A 68 25.09 2.07 5.18
C LYS A 68 26.22 2.18 6.19
N ALA A 69 26.77 3.37 6.39
CA ALA A 69 27.83 3.61 7.36
C ALA A 69 27.32 3.49 8.81
N ASN A 70 26.11 3.97 9.10
CA ASN A 70 25.48 3.90 10.43
C ASN A 70 24.90 2.52 10.79
N LYS A 71 24.83 1.60 9.83
CA LYS A 71 24.40 0.21 10.05
C LYS A 71 25.54 -0.72 10.48
N ARG A 72 26.76 -0.20 10.62
CA ARG A 72 27.93 -0.89 11.16
C ARG A 72 28.01 -0.76 12.67
#